data_AF-A0AB35IQF4-F1
#
_entry.id   AF-A0AB35IQF4-F1
#
_cell.length_a   1.000
_cell.length_b   1.000
_cell.length_c   1.000
_cell.angle_alpha   90.00
_cell.angle_beta   90.00
_cell.angle_gamma   90.00
#
_symmetry.space_group_name_H-M   'P 1'
#
loop_
_entity.id
_entity.type
_entity.pdbx_description
1 polymer ?
#
loop_
_entity_poly.entity_id
_entity_poly.type
_entity_poly.pdbx_seq_one_letter_code
_entity_poly.pdbx_strand_id
1 'polypeptide(L)' 'MERKLKTRHLYRHFKGKLYYVMNIGLDSETLEEVVIYQAMYDDKKHLFVL' A
#
# COMPACT_ATOMS: atom_id res chain seq x y z
N MET A 1 -18.89 9.29 5.29
CA MET A 1 -17.54 9.89 5.46
C MET A 1 -16.58 9.10 4.58
N GLU A 2 -16.00 9.77 3.60
CA GLU A 2 -15.03 9.16 2.69
C GLU A 2 -13.70 8.93 3.44
N ARG A 3 -13.21 7.69 3.45
CA ARG A 3 -11.92 7.37 4.08
C ARG A 3 -10.82 7.61 3.05
N LYS A 4 -10.17 8.77 3.13
CA LYS A 4 -9.01 9.07 2.27
C LYS A 4 -7.79 8.24 2.73
N LEU A 5 -7.13 7.58 1.77
CA LEU A 5 -5.86 6.90 2.02
C LEU A 5 -4.81 7.93 2.45
N LYS A 6 -4.00 7.58 3.45
CA LYS A 6 -2.86 8.38 3.93
C LYS A 6 -1.59 7.61 3.66
N THR A 7 -0.64 8.25 3.01
CA THR A 7 0.71 7.72 2.87
C THR A 7 1.45 7.76 4.20
N ARG A 8 2.51 6.97 4.31
CA ARG A 8 3.30 6.80 5.54
C ARG A 8 2.48 6.36 6.74
N HIS A 9 1.51 5.49 6.50
CA HIS A 9 0.59 5.01 7.51
C HIS A 9 0.45 3.48 7.47
N LEU A 10 0.25 2.88 8.64
CA LEU A 10 0.00 1.44 8.76
C LEU A 10 -1.48 1.13 8.55
N TYR A 11 -1.74 0.14 7.72
CA TYR A 11 -3.07 -0.39 7.45
C TYR A 11 -3.13 -1.87 7.78
N ARG A 12 -4.29 -2.32 8.22
CA ARG A 12 -4.58 -3.75 8.41
C ARG A 12 -5.37 -4.24 7.21
N HIS A 13 -4.83 -5.23 6.52
CA HIS A 13 -5.54 -5.91 5.44
C HIS A 13 -6.68 -6.76 6.01
N PHE A 14 -7.68 -7.06 5.19
CA PHE A 14 -8.81 -7.90 5.62
C PHE A 14 -8.39 -9.29 6.11
N LYS A 15 -7.23 -9.78 5.64
CA LYS A 15 -6.60 -11.03 6.12
C LYS A 15 -5.87 -10.91 7.47
N GLY A 16 -5.99 -9.77 8.16
CA GLY A 16 -5.41 -9.53 9.49
C GLY A 16 -3.95 -9.08 9.51
N LYS A 17 -3.20 -9.24 8.41
CA LYS A 17 -1.79 -8.83 8.30
C LYS A 17 -1.63 -7.31 8.18
N LEU A 18 -0.50 -6.78 8.66
CA LEU A 18 -0.15 -5.36 8.62
C LEU A 18 0.64 -5.01 7.36
N TYR A 19 0.30 -3.85 6.79
CA TYR A 19 0.97 -3.29 5.63
C TYR A 19 1.24 -1.81 5.87
N TYR A 20 2.37 -1.32 5.38
CA TYR A 20 2.74 0.09 5.45
C TYR A 20 2.58 0.72 4.08
N VAL A 21 1.64 1.66 3.94
CA VAL A 21 1.47 2.41 2.70
C VAL A 21 2.59 3.42 2.61
N MET A 22 3.48 3.26 1.63
CA MET A 22 4.64 4.12 1.45
C MET A 22 4.28 5.38 0.67
N ASN A 23 3.64 5.19 -0.49
CA ASN A 23 3.32 6.28 -1.41
C ASN A 23 2.12 5.94 -2.30
N ILE A 24 1.64 6.95 -3.02
CA ILE A 24 0.75 6.80 -4.17
C ILE A 24 1.59 7.12 -5.41
N GLY A 25 1.53 6.25 -6.41
CA GLY A 25 2.22 6.40 -7.69
C GLY A 25 1.23 6.53 -8.84
N LEU A 26 1.76 6.84 -10.02
CA LEU A 26 1.03 6.79 -11.29
C LEU A 26 1.62 5.63 -12.11
N ASP A 27 0.77 4.69 -12.52
CA ASP A 27 1.18 3.61 -13.41
C ASP A 27 1.50 4.19 -14.80
N SER A 28 2.67 3.91 -15.36
CA SER A 28 3.07 4.48 -16.65
C SER A 28 2.37 3.84 -17.85
N GLU A 29 1.84 2.62 -17.70
CA GLU A 29 1.15 1.89 -18.76
C GLU A 29 -0.33 2.28 -18.80
N THR A 30 -0.99 2.38 -17.64
CA THR A 30 -2.44 2.67 -17.56
C THR A 30 -2.76 4.11 -17.22
N LEU A 31 -1.81 4.87 -16.67
CA LEU A 31 -2.00 6.21 -16.11
C LEU A 31 -3.02 6.24 -14.95
N GLU A 32 -3.18 5.12 -14.25
CA GLU A 32 -4.03 5.02 -13.05
C GLU A 32 -3.22 5.25 -11.78
N GLU A 33 -3.88 5.80 -10.75
CA GLU A 33 -3.27 5.93 -9.42
C GLU A 33 -3.16 4.56 -8.76
N VAL A 34 -1.97 4.25 -8.26
CA VAL A 34 -1.67 2.98 -7.59
C VAL A 34 -1.08 3.22 -6.21
N VAL A 35 -1.31 2.30 -5.29
CA VAL A 35 -0.79 2.35 -3.92
C VAL A 35 0.45 1.49 -3.81
N ILE A 36 1.58 2.10 -3.45
CA ILE A 36 2.83 1.38 -3.19
C ILE A 36 2.92 1.10 -1.70
N TYR A 37 2.99 -0.18 -1.32
CA TYR A 37 2.99 -0.60 0.08
C TYR A 37 3.95 -1.74 0.38
N GLN A 38 4.37 -1.82 1.64
CA GLN A 38 5.27 -2.86 2.14
C GLN A 38 4.53 -3.80 3.09
N ALA A 39 4.76 -5.11 2.95
CA ALA A 39 4.33 -6.09 3.94
C ALA A 39 5.17 -5.96 5.22
N MET A 40 4.51 -5.85 6.38
CA MET A 40 5.19 -5.75 7.69
C MET A 40 5.29 -7.11 8.38
N TYR A 41 5.45 -8.18 7.59
CA TYR A 41 5.46 -9.57 8.04
C TYR A 41 6.36 -10.42 7.13
N ASP A 42 6.69 -11.64 7.56
CA ASP A 42 7.51 -12.65 6.86
C ASP A 42 8.99 -12.27 6.60
N ASP A 43 9.60 -11.38 7.39
CA ASP A 43 11.02 -10.91 7.37
C ASP A 43 11.59 -10.41 6.03
N LYS A 44 10.84 -10.56 4.94
CA LYS A 44 11.21 -10.18 3.58
C LYS A 44 10.72 -8.77 3.28
N LYS A 45 11.59 -7.95 2.71
CA LYS A 45 11.26 -6.58 2.30
C LYS A 45 10.64 -6.55 0.91
N HIS A 46 9.46 -7.15 0.76
CA HIS A 46 8.69 -7.07 -0.49
C HIS A 46 7.85 -5.79 -0.54
N LEU A 47 7.89 -5.12 -1.68
CA LEU A 47 6.98 -4.05 -2.05
C LEU A 47 5.92 -4.62 -2.99
N PHE A 48 4.70 -4.11 -2.82
CA PHE A 48 3.54 -4.46 -3.61
C PHE A 48 2.88 -3.19 -4.13
N VAL A 49 2.16 -3.33 -5.24
CA VAL A 49 1.39 -2.28 -5.88
C VAL A 49 -0.07 -2.76 -5.92
N LEU A 50 -0.99 -1.91 -5.45
CA LEU A 50 -2.44 -2.12 -5.53
C LEU A 50 -3.08 -1.06 -6.40
#